data_AF-G6YPS0-F1
#
_entry.id   AF-G6YPS0-F1
#
_cell.length_a   1.000
_cell.length_b   1.000
_cell.length_c   1.000
_cell.angle_alpha   90.00
_cell.angle_beta   90.00
_cell.angle_gamma   90.00
#
_symmetry.space_group_name_H-M   'P 1'
#
loop_
_entity.id
_entity.type
_entity.pdbx_description
1 polymer ?
#
loop_
_entity_poly.entity_id
_entity_poly.type
_entity_poly.pdbx_seq_one_letter_code
_entity_poly.pdbx_strand_id
1 'polypeptide(L)'
;MPIEPSDYAHNEAWLLFQLNEAPVMTEADGDFNAMAIMEVATGMIFGMELVQVSMSGLPEFLSRKLLADAEGQSGSRPQKLFIATEYHADDLVKVAEAMGIEVERVPAKDLSGITQEAREGFAAHVSGGRIQ
;
A
#
# COMPACT_ATOMS: atom_id res chain seq x y z
N MET A 1 -11.86 15.43 -0.87
CA MET A 1 -11.22 16.28 0.15
C MET A 1 -10.04 15.47 0.60
N PRO A 2 -8.83 16.05 0.72
CA PRO A 2 -7.66 15.29 1.14
C PRO A 2 -7.93 14.53 2.44
N ILE A 3 -7.39 13.32 2.53
CA ILE A 3 -7.41 12.54 3.77
C ILE A 3 -6.35 13.13 4.69
N GLU A 4 -6.76 13.54 5.89
CA GLU A 4 -5.86 14.15 6.88
C GLU A 4 -5.64 13.16 8.05
N PRO A 5 -4.39 12.85 8.45
CA PRO A 5 -4.11 11.91 9.54
C PRO A 5 -4.82 12.24 10.86
N SER A 6 -5.02 13.52 11.15
CA SER A 6 -5.68 13.98 12.40
C SER A 6 -7.15 13.61 12.50
N ASP A 7 -7.79 13.23 11.40
CA ASP A 7 -9.21 12.85 11.37
C ASP A 7 -9.45 11.40 11.79
N TYR A 8 -8.38 10.62 12.00
CA TYR A 8 -8.45 9.19 12.29
C TYR A 8 -7.76 8.86 13.61
N ALA A 9 -8.37 7.96 14.38
CA ALA A 9 -7.74 7.35 15.54
C ALA A 9 -6.69 6.31 15.12
N HIS A 10 -5.82 5.95 16.07
CA HIS A 10 -4.84 4.89 15.86
C HIS A 10 -5.54 3.58 15.43
N ASN A 11 -5.02 2.97 14.36
CA ASN A 11 -5.50 1.77 13.70
C ASN A 11 -6.97 1.84 13.20
N GLU A 12 -7.54 3.03 13.06
CA GLU A 12 -8.90 3.18 12.52
C GLU A 12 -8.94 2.92 11.00
N ALA A 13 -7.96 3.47 10.28
CA ALA A 13 -7.89 3.39 8.83
C ALA A 13 -6.47 3.08 8.35
N TRP A 14 -6.42 2.23 7.32
CA TRP A 14 -5.20 1.95 6.55
C TRP A 14 -5.31 2.50 5.14
N LEU A 15 -4.18 2.55 4.45
CA LEU A 15 -4.05 2.97 3.07
C LEU A 15 -3.17 1.96 2.31
N LEU A 16 -3.65 1.48 1.16
CA LEU A 16 -2.81 0.80 0.17
C LEU A 16 -2.25 1.81 -0.82
N PHE A 17 -0.93 1.82 -1.02
CA PHE A 17 -0.29 2.69 -1.99
C PHE A 17 0.99 2.08 -2.58
N GLN A 18 1.38 2.59 -3.75
CA GLN A 18 2.65 2.26 -4.38
C GLN A 18 3.75 3.22 -3.85
N LEU A 19 4.86 2.66 -3.39
CA LEU A 19 6.02 3.38 -2.85
C LEU A 19 6.92 3.97 -3.93
N ASN A 20 7.10 3.25 -5.02
CA ASN A 20 8.03 3.62 -6.09
C ASN A 20 7.31 4.36 -7.22
N GLU A 21 7.91 5.43 -7.75
CA GLU A 21 7.37 6.12 -8.94
C GLU A 21 7.76 5.43 -10.26
N ALA A 22 8.95 4.81 -10.28
CA ALA A 22 9.45 3.98 -11.36
C ALA A 22 9.64 2.54 -10.87
N PRO A 23 9.39 1.51 -11.69
CA PRO A 23 9.60 0.13 -11.29
C PRO A 23 11.01 -0.14 -10.74
N VAL A 24 11.07 -0.96 -9.70
CA VAL A 24 12.31 -1.55 -9.19
C VAL A 24 12.76 -2.59 -10.20
N MET A 25 13.82 -2.27 -10.95
CA MET A 25 14.39 -3.15 -11.95
C MET A 25 15.23 -4.25 -11.31
N THR A 26 15.02 -5.49 -11.75
CA THR A 26 15.91 -6.61 -11.41
C THR A 26 16.43 -7.25 -12.70
N GLU A 27 17.66 -7.76 -12.67
CA GLU A 27 18.29 -8.31 -13.88
C GLU A 27 17.67 -9.63 -14.35
N ALA A 28 17.12 -10.42 -13.43
CA ALA A 28 16.67 -11.79 -13.71
C ALA A 28 15.18 -12.03 -13.48
N ASP A 29 14.55 -11.31 -12.55
CA ASP A 29 13.21 -11.65 -12.03
C ASP A 29 12.11 -10.72 -12.55
N GLY A 30 12.49 -9.74 -13.38
CA GLY A 30 11.62 -8.72 -13.98
C GLY A 30 11.55 -7.43 -13.16
N ASP A 31 10.66 -6.54 -13.59
CA ASP A 31 10.46 -5.25 -12.93
C ASP A 31 9.29 -5.34 -11.94
N PHE A 32 9.45 -4.69 -10.78
CA PHE A 32 8.47 -4.77 -9.70
C PHE A 32 8.02 -3.40 -9.22
N ASN A 33 6.77 -3.30 -8.82
CA ASN A 33 6.25 -2.21 -7.99
C ASN A 33 6.21 -2.67 -6.53
N ALA A 34 6.63 -1.79 -5.63
CA ALA A 34 6.53 -1.98 -4.19
C ALA A 34 5.19 -1.43 -3.70
N MET A 35 4.28 -2.33 -3.35
CA MET A 35 2.97 -2.01 -2.80
C MET A 35 3.01 -2.12 -1.28
N ALA A 36 2.51 -1.11 -0.57
CA ALA A 36 2.58 -1.07 0.88
C ALA A 36 1.21 -0.75 1.51
N ILE A 37 0.99 -1.30 2.70
CA ILE A 37 -0.09 -0.92 3.61
C ILE A 37 0.48 -0.03 4.70
N MET A 38 -0.17 1.12 4.91
CA MET A 38 0.20 2.12 5.90
C MET A 38 -0.99 2.46 6.80
N GLU A 39 -0.72 2.72 8.07
CA GLU A 39 -1.67 3.33 8.99
C GLU A 39 -1.82 4.82 8.71
N VAL A 40 -3.06 5.29 8.52
CA VAL A 40 -3.33 6.69 8.15
C VAL A 40 -2.94 7.67 9.26
N ALA A 41 -3.25 7.35 10.52
CA ALA A 41 -3.06 8.29 11.64
C ALA A 41 -1.58 8.57 11.96
N THR A 42 -0.70 7.60 11.73
CA THR A 42 0.71 7.66 12.15
C THR A 42 1.70 7.67 10.98
N GLY A 43 1.27 7.27 9.77
CA GLY A 43 2.15 7.03 8.64
C GLY A 43 2.97 5.75 8.76
N MET A 44 2.73 4.89 9.75
CA MET A 44 3.49 3.65 9.93
C MET A 44 3.15 2.62 8.85
N ILE A 45 4.17 2.04 8.22
CA ILE A 45 3.99 0.95 7.25
C ILE A 45 3.88 -0.39 7.99
N PHE A 46 2.79 -1.11 7.76
CA PHE A 46 2.53 -2.43 8.37
C PHE A 46 2.89 -3.61 7.48
N GLY A 47 3.04 -3.39 6.18
CA GLY A 47 3.46 -4.43 5.25
C GLY A 47 3.83 -3.88 3.88
N MET A 48 4.62 -4.65 3.13
CA MET A 48 5.02 -4.33 1.77
C MET A 48 5.18 -5.61 0.96
N GLU A 49 4.73 -5.60 -0.30
CA GLU A 49 4.92 -6.68 -1.27
C GLU A 49 5.49 -6.14 -2.58
N LEU A 50 6.35 -6.93 -3.22
CA LEU A 50 6.82 -6.68 -4.59
C LEU A 50 5.88 -7.35 -5.58
N VAL A 51 5.32 -6.56 -6.48
CA VAL A 51 4.36 -7.00 -7.50
C VAL A 51 4.98 -6.78 -8.87
N GLN A 52 5.08 -7.83 -9.68
CA GLN A 52 5.59 -7.68 -11.05
C GLN A 52 4.74 -6.69 -11.84
N VAL A 53 5.38 -5.80 -12.58
CA VAL A 53 4.72 -4.78 -13.42
C VAL A 53 3.84 -5.41 -14.52
N SER A 54 4.16 -6.63 -14.94
CA SER A 54 3.36 -7.38 -15.92
C SER A 54 1.98 -7.79 -15.39
N MET A 55 1.75 -7.75 -14.08
CA MET A 55 0.46 -8.04 -13.47
C MET A 55 -0.44 -6.80 -13.49
N SER A 56 -1.71 -6.99 -13.81
CA SER A 56 -2.69 -5.89 -13.92
C SER A 56 -3.17 -5.32 -12.58
N GLY A 57 -2.56 -5.71 -11.46
CA GLY A 57 -2.97 -5.36 -10.10
C GLY A 57 -2.36 -6.30 -9.08
N LEU A 58 -2.72 -6.12 -7.80
CA LEU A 58 -2.28 -7.02 -6.73
C LEU A 58 -3.09 -8.35 -6.79
N PRO A 59 -2.45 -9.50 -7.07
CA PRO A 59 -3.15 -10.79 -7.11
C PRO A 59 -3.74 -11.17 -5.77
N GLU A 60 -4.77 -12.02 -5.77
CA GLU A 60 -5.47 -12.44 -4.55
C GLU A 60 -4.53 -13.03 -3.48
N PHE A 61 -3.56 -13.87 -3.86
CA PHE A 61 -2.66 -14.50 -2.89
C PHE A 61 -1.73 -13.49 -2.20
N LEU A 62 -1.19 -12.51 -2.96
CA LEU A 62 -0.40 -11.41 -2.38
C LEU A 62 -1.28 -10.48 -1.56
N SER A 63 -2.53 -10.26 -1.98
CA SER A 63 -3.49 -9.47 -1.21
C SER A 63 -3.77 -10.05 0.16
N ARG A 64 -4.02 -11.38 0.22
CA ARG A 64 -4.20 -12.12 1.49
C ARG A 64 -2.97 -12.04 2.36
N LYS A 65 -1.78 -12.23 1.77
CA LYS A 65 -0.50 -12.15 2.48
C LYS A 65 -0.29 -10.75 3.06
N LEU A 66 -0.38 -9.72 2.23
CA LEU A 66 -0.15 -8.33 2.62
C LEU A 66 -1.10 -7.87 3.74
N LEU A 67 -2.39 -8.19 3.64
CA LEU A 67 -3.38 -7.85 4.66
C LEU A 67 -3.18 -8.63 5.97
N ALA A 68 -2.83 -9.92 5.89
CA ALA A 68 -2.56 -10.74 7.07
C ALA A 68 -1.29 -10.31 7.80
N ASP A 69 -0.22 -10.00 7.05
CA ASP A 69 1.03 -9.50 7.61
C ASP A 69 0.80 -8.13 8.29
N ALA A 70 0.01 -7.25 7.66
CA ALA A 70 -0.37 -5.97 8.24
C ALA A 70 -1.23 -6.11 9.52
N GLU A 71 -2.18 -7.06 9.56
CA GLU A 71 -2.94 -7.39 10.77
C GLU A 71 -2.04 -7.92 11.88
N GLY A 72 -1.07 -8.78 11.54
CA GLY A 72 -0.08 -9.29 12.49
C GLY A 72 0.79 -8.18 13.09
N GLN A 73 1.22 -7.22 12.27
CA GLN A 73 2.07 -6.11 12.68
C GLN A 73 1.34 -5.05 13.53
N SER A 74 0.10 -4.72 13.15
CA SER A 74 -0.76 -3.76 13.87
C SER A 74 -1.42 -4.35 15.12
N GLY A 75 -1.53 -5.68 15.19
CA GLY A 75 -2.21 -6.43 16.25
C GLY A 75 -3.73 -6.53 16.09
N SER A 76 -4.34 -5.80 15.15
CA SER A 76 -5.77 -5.88 14.84
C SER A 76 -6.11 -5.24 13.49
N ARG A 77 -7.24 -5.59 12.90
CA ARG A 77 -7.69 -5.03 11.61
C ARG A 77 -8.16 -3.57 11.74
N PRO A 78 -8.04 -2.76 10.67
CA PRO A 78 -8.65 -1.45 10.63
C PRO A 78 -10.15 -1.58 10.37
N GLN A 79 -10.88 -0.48 10.55
CA GLN A 79 -12.26 -0.39 10.08
C GLN A 79 -12.30 -0.10 8.59
N LYS A 80 -11.38 0.76 8.11
CA LYS A 80 -11.33 1.24 6.73
C LYS A 80 -10.00 0.97 6.04
N LEU A 81 -10.06 0.75 4.74
CA LEU A 81 -8.91 0.69 3.85
C LEU A 81 -9.13 1.64 2.66
N PHE A 82 -8.30 2.68 2.59
CA PHE A 82 -8.26 3.58 1.45
C PHE A 82 -7.44 2.99 0.31
N ILE A 83 -7.93 3.17 -0.91
CA ILE A 83 -7.23 2.78 -2.14
C ILE A 83 -7.37 3.90 -3.16
N ALA A 84 -6.29 4.22 -3.87
CA ALA A 84 -6.36 5.13 -5.01
C ALA A 84 -7.34 4.61 -6.06
N THR A 85 -8.23 5.46 -6.56
CA THR A 85 -9.26 5.10 -7.56
C THR A 85 -8.61 4.58 -8.84
N GLU A 86 -7.47 5.15 -9.18
CA GLU A 86 -6.65 4.85 -10.35
C GLU A 86 -5.95 3.48 -10.24
N TYR A 87 -5.90 2.89 -9.04
CA TYR A 87 -5.21 1.62 -8.82
C TYR A 87 -6.14 0.43 -9.03
N HIS A 88 -5.68 -0.55 -9.81
CA HIS A 88 -6.38 -1.81 -10.04
C HIS A 88 -6.09 -2.78 -8.87
N ALA A 89 -7.06 -2.95 -7.98
CA ALA A 89 -6.91 -3.71 -6.74
C ALA A 89 -8.11 -4.61 -6.44
N ASP A 90 -8.83 -5.08 -7.46
CA ASP A 90 -10.12 -5.73 -7.26
C ASP A 90 -10.03 -7.00 -6.40
N ASP A 91 -8.95 -7.76 -6.50
CA ASP A 91 -8.74 -8.93 -5.63
C ASP A 91 -8.42 -8.53 -4.19
N LEU A 92 -7.65 -7.45 -3.98
CA LEU A 92 -7.42 -6.92 -2.64
C LEU A 92 -8.70 -6.37 -2.01
N VAL A 93 -9.55 -5.68 -2.78
CA VAL A 93 -10.86 -5.20 -2.32
C VAL A 93 -11.69 -6.37 -1.82
N LYS A 94 -11.84 -7.44 -2.63
CA LYS A 94 -12.60 -8.64 -2.25
C LYS A 94 -12.05 -9.27 -0.97
N VAL A 95 -10.73 -9.36 -0.83
CA VAL A 95 -10.10 -9.95 0.35
C VAL A 95 -10.32 -9.09 1.59
N ALA A 96 -10.14 -7.77 1.49
CA ALA A 96 -10.37 -6.83 2.59
C ALA A 96 -11.83 -6.86 3.07
N GLU A 97 -12.79 -6.82 2.14
CA GLU A 97 -14.22 -6.92 2.46
C GLU A 97 -14.56 -8.26 3.13
N ALA A 98 -13.98 -9.37 2.65
CA ALA A 98 -14.14 -10.68 3.28
C ALA A 98 -13.54 -10.76 4.69
N MET A 99 -12.57 -9.92 5.00
CA MET A 99 -11.98 -9.76 6.34
C MET A 99 -12.80 -8.83 7.26
N GLY A 100 -13.85 -8.19 6.72
CA GLY A 100 -14.71 -7.23 7.42
C GLY A 100 -14.19 -5.79 7.40
N ILE A 101 -13.27 -5.46 6.49
CA ILE A 101 -12.70 -4.12 6.33
C ILE A 101 -13.51 -3.38 5.26
N GLU A 102 -14.00 -2.18 5.57
CA GLU A 102 -14.66 -1.31 4.59
C GLU A 102 -13.61 -0.72 3.63
N VAL A 103 -13.85 -0.83 2.33
CA VAL A 103 -12.93 -0.29 1.33
C VAL A 103 -13.48 0.99 0.73
N GLU A 104 -12.68 2.06 0.80
CA GLU A 104 -13.04 3.37 0.24
C GLU A 104 -12.05 3.76 -0.87
N ARG A 105 -12.54 3.92 -2.10
CA ARG A 105 -11.72 4.40 -3.22
C ARG A 105 -11.73 5.92 -3.24
N VAL A 106 -10.53 6.51 -3.24
CA VAL A 106 -10.32 7.96 -3.22
C VAL A 106 -9.33 8.35 -4.33
N PRO A 107 -9.37 9.57 -4.89
CA PRO A 107 -8.41 9.99 -5.90
C PRO A 107 -6.98 9.96 -5.35
N ALA A 108 -5.99 9.52 -6.13
CA ALA A 108 -4.59 9.46 -5.68
C ALA A 108 -4.06 10.79 -5.12
N LYS A 109 -4.51 11.92 -5.68
CA LYS A 109 -4.17 13.27 -5.19
C LYS A 109 -4.66 13.58 -3.77
N ASP A 110 -5.71 12.91 -3.31
CA ASP A 110 -6.27 13.12 -1.97
C ASP A 110 -5.51 12.27 -0.93
N LEU A 111 -4.63 11.36 -1.38
CA LEU A 111 -3.76 10.51 -0.56
C LEU A 111 -2.28 10.94 -0.59
N SER A 112 -1.90 11.85 -1.50
CA SER A 112 -0.50 12.17 -1.74
C SER A 112 0.18 12.78 -0.53
N GLY A 113 -0.52 13.61 0.25
CA GLY A 113 0.04 14.26 1.44
C GLY A 113 0.54 13.27 2.50
N ILE A 114 -0.16 12.15 2.68
CA ILE A 114 0.20 11.12 3.66
C ILE A 114 1.33 10.21 3.13
N THR A 115 1.31 9.92 1.83
CA THR A 115 2.25 8.95 1.23
C THR A 115 3.60 9.54 0.84
N GLN A 116 3.72 10.87 0.77
CA GLN A 116 4.88 11.54 0.20
C GLN A 116 6.18 11.19 0.93
N GLU A 117 6.22 11.29 2.25
CA GLU A 117 7.43 11.00 3.04
C GLU A 117 7.92 9.57 2.82
N ALA A 118 7.02 8.58 2.80
CA ALA A 118 7.36 7.19 2.55
C ALA A 118 7.92 6.96 1.14
N ARG A 119 7.35 7.63 0.13
CA ARG A 119 7.83 7.56 -1.26
C ARG A 119 9.22 8.18 -1.40
N GLU A 120 9.43 9.35 -0.82
CA GLU A 120 10.73 10.03 -0.83
C GLU A 120 11.80 9.20 -0.11
N GLY A 121 11.46 8.65 1.05
CA GLY A 121 12.32 7.75 1.81
C GLY A 121 12.66 6.49 1.03
N PHE A 122 11.68 5.86 0.37
CA PHE A 122 11.92 4.69 -0.48
C PHE A 122 12.84 5.04 -1.66
N ALA A 123 12.56 6.14 -2.37
CA ALA A 123 13.37 6.60 -3.47
C ALA A 123 14.82 6.83 -3.04
N ALA A 124 15.07 7.50 -1.91
CA ALA A 124 16.42 7.75 -1.42
C ALA A 124 17.24 6.47 -1.16
N HIS A 125 16.60 5.37 -0.75
CA HIS A 125 17.28 4.13 -0.40
C HIS A 125 17.33 3.10 -1.55
N VAL A 126 16.36 3.13 -2.47
CA VAL A 126 16.25 2.16 -3.57
C VAL A 126 16.79 2.72 -4.88
N SER A 127 16.75 4.04 -5.10
CA SER A 127 17.35 4.68 -6.30
C SER A 127 18.88 4.88 -6.22
N GLY A 128 19.50 4.53 -5.07
CA GLY A 128 20.93 4.72 -4.83
C GLY A 128 21.82 3.49 -5.04
N GLY A 129 21.25 2.30 -5.24
CA GLY A 129 22.02 1.06 -5.31
C GLY A 129 21.59 0.20 -6.47
N ARG A 130 22.50 -0.02 -7.43
CA ARG A 130 22.52 -1.28 -8.18
C ARG A 130 22.40 -2.39 -7.13
N ILE A 131 21.29 -3.12 -7.12
CA ILE A 131 21.25 -4.40 -6.41
C ILE A 131 22.20 -5.30 -7.20
N GLN A 132 23.41 -5.48 -6.65
CA GLN A 132 24.42 -6.45 -7.11
C GLN A 132 24.18 -7.79 -6.45
#